data_AF-A0AA37PGT7-F1
#
_entry.id   AF-A0AA37PGT7-F1
#
_cell.length_a   1.000
_cell.length_b   1.000
_cell.length_c   1.000
_cell.angle_alpha   90.00
_cell.angle_beta   90.00
_cell.angle_gamma   90.00
#
_symmetry.space_group_name_H-M   'P 1'
#
loop_
_entity.id
_entity.type
_entity.pdbx_description
1 polymer ?
#
loop_
_entity_poly.entity_id
_entity_poly.type
_entity_poly.pdbx_seq_one_letter_code
_entity_poly.pdbx_strand_id
1 'polypeptide(L)'
;MSLVSLISSEIRLRNYERDTVENLVRKLVDKAYNNLQIRTDLGLLGTMTFKSHTNLSKTNDSLSKHIHQIFIKKDNKGQTPPNYKSQHRAQGKGNQMDQFCIHRTSNGRNIPAIAIKSKAPHKLRRNKVITGLASEIQPERNVINKDGNSFTFTSNILTTAIITQLFSYMISTRMSQSTKGN
;
A
#
# COMPACT_ATOMS: atom_id res chain seq x y z
N MET A 1 27.07 9.67 -16.67
CA MET A 1 27.05 8.95 -15.38
C MET A 1 25.82 9.38 -14.60
N SER A 2 24.91 8.46 -14.29
CA SER A 2 23.71 8.81 -13.52
C SER A 2 24.10 8.98 -12.05
N LEU A 3 24.08 10.22 -11.56
CA LEU A 3 24.31 10.53 -10.16
C LEU A 3 23.19 9.85 -9.35
N VAL A 4 23.48 8.72 -8.72
CA VAL A 4 22.54 8.10 -7.78
C VAL A 4 22.39 9.10 -6.64
N SER A 5 21.32 9.88 -6.72
CA SER A 5 21.06 10.95 -5.78
C SER A 5 20.97 10.32 -4.39
N LEU A 6 21.90 10.65 -3.50
CA LEU A 6 22.01 10.00 -2.19
C LEU A 6 20.66 10.06 -1.46
N ILE A 7 20.12 8.93 -1.01
CA ILE A 7 18.84 8.92 -0.28
C ILE A 7 19.09 9.51 1.11
N SER A 8 18.93 10.83 1.23
CA SER A 8 19.26 11.60 2.45
C SER A 8 18.04 11.92 3.31
N SER A 9 16.84 11.53 2.88
CA SER A 9 15.59 11.80 3.59
C SER A 9 14.50 10.80 3.21
N GLU A 10 13.50 10.65 4.09
CA GLU A 10 12.33 9.80 3.83
C GLU A 10 11.60 10.21 2.56
N ILE A 11 11.48 11.52 2.29
CA ILE A 11 10.85 12.03 1.08
C ILE A 11 11.60 11.60 -0.20
N ARG A 12 12.95 11.59 -0.17
CA ARG A 12 13.76 11.14 -1.31
C ARG A 12 13.67 9.63 -1.51
N LEU A 13 13.61 8.86 -0.41
CA LEU A 13 13.37 7.42 -0.49
C LEU A 13 12.03 7.14 -1.19
N ARG A 14 10.97 7.84 -0.81
CA ARG A 14 9.64 7.71 -1.41
C ARG A 14 9.63 8.06 -2.90
N ASN A 15 10.25 9.17 -3.28
CA ASN A 15 10.36 9.55 -4.70
C ASN A 15 11.14 8.49 -5.48
N TYR A 16 12.24 8.00 -4.92
CA TYR A 16 13.03 6.93 -5.54
C TYR A 16 12.21 5.64 -5.73
N GLU A 17 11.47 5.20 -4.72
CA GLU A 17 10.58 4.02 -4.81
C GLU A 17 9.51 4.21 -5.90
N ARG A 18 8.88 5.39 -5.95
CA ARG A 18 7.90 5.73 -6.99
C ARG A 18 8.54 5.70 -8.39
N ASP A 19 9.71 6.30 -8.55
CA ASP A 19 10.34 6.45 -9.86
C ASP A 19 10.92 5.15 -10.40
N THR A 20 11.47 4.32 -9.52
CA THR A 20 12.13 3.07 -9.91
C THR A 20 11.18 1.88 -9.93
N VAL A 21 10.19 1.82 -9.05
CA VAL A 21 9.27 0.69 -8.93
C VAL A 21 7.89 1.04 -9.48
N GLU A 22 7.20 2.05 -8.94
CA GLU A 22 5.81 2.32 -9.34
C GLU A 22 5.69 2.74 -10.81
N ASN A 23 6.56 3.63 -11.28
CA ASN A 23 6.56 4.08 -12.67
C ASN A 23 6.97 2.96 -13.64
N LEU A 24 7.90 2.10 -13.23
CA LEU A 24 8.31 0.95 -14.04
C LEU A 24 7.18 -0.08 -14.16
N VAL A 25 6.53 -0.43 -13.04
CA VAL A 25 5.36 -1.31 -13.02
C VAL A 25 4.25 -0.71 -13.86
N ARG A 26 4.00 0.60 -13.78
CA ARG A 26 3.03 1.29 -14.65
C ARG A 26 3.33 1.05 -16.13
N LYS A 27 4.57 1.31 -16.57
CA LYS A 27 5.00 1.08 -17.96
C LYS A 27 4.86 -0.37 -18.38
N LEU A 28 5.17 -1.33 -17.50
CA LEU A 28 5.02 -2.76 -17.78
C LEU A 28 3.54 -3.14 -17.95
N VAL A 29 2.67 -2.64 -17.08
CA VAL A 29 1.22 -2.87 -17.15
C VAL A 29 0.64 -2.23 -18.40
N ASP A 30 1.05 -1.02 -18.77
CA ASP A 30 0.61 -0.37 -20.00
C ASP A 30 1.00 -1.19 -21.24
N LYS A 31 2.22 -1.72 -21.28
CA LYS A 31 2.66 -2.61 -22.37
C LYS A 31 1.89 -3.94 -22.39
N ALA A 32 1.69 -4.56 -21.22
CA ALA A 32 0.92 -5.78 -21.07
C ALA A 32 -0.55 -5.60 -21.51
N TYR A 33 -1.12 -4.43 -21.19
CA TYR A 33 -2.49 -4.06 -21.55
C TYR A 33 -2.71 -3.98 -23.07
N ASN A 34 -1.70 -3.54 -23.82
CA ASN A 34 -1.75 -3.44 -25.27
C ASN A 34 -1.63 -4.80 -25.99
N ASN A 35 -1.39 -5.90 -25.27
CA ASN A 35 -1.35 -7.24 -25.81
C ASN A 35 -2.57 -8.04 -25.32
N LEU A 36 -3.44 -8.48 -26.24
CA LEU A 36 -4.70 -9.15 -25.90
C LEU A 36 -4.51 -10.47 -25.15
N GLN A 37 -3.51 -11.26 -25.53
CA GLN A 37 -3.22 -12.55 -24.90
C GLN A 37 -2.76 -12.33 -23.46
N ILE A 38 -1.75 -11.47 -23.27
CA ILE A 38 -1.23 -11.13 -21.94
C ILE A 38 -2.32 -10.50 -21.07
N ARG A 39 -3.16 -9.63 -21.65
CA ARG A 39 -4.27 -9.00 -20.94
C ARG A 39 -5.30 -10.02 -20.45
N THR A 40 -5.58 -11.05 -21.25
CA THR A 40 -6.49 -12.13 -20.88
C THR A 40 -5.89 -12.98 -19.77
N ASP A 41 -4.63 -13.42 -19.94
CA ASP A 41 -3.93 -14.29 -18.99
C ASP A 41 -3.74 -13.63 -17.62
N LEU A 42 -3.49 -12.32 -17.59
CA LEU A 42 -3.33 -11.55 -16.35
C LEU A 42 -4.65 -11.02 -15.76
N GLY A 43 -5.80 -11.32 -16.37
CA GLY A 43 -7.10 -10.83 -15.89
C GLY A 43 -7.27 -9.31 -16.00
N LEU A 44 -6.60 -8.68 -16.97
CA LEU A 44 -6.54 -7.23 -17.17
C LEU A 44 -7.62 -6.69 -18.14
N LEU A 45 -8.68 -7.46 -18.41
CA LEU A 45 -9.75 -7.14 -19.39
C LEU A 45 -10.71 -5.98 -18.98
N GLY A 46 -10.25 -4.76 -18.79
CA GLY A 46 -11.14 -3.60 -18.55
C GLY A 46 -10.37 -2.30 -18.66
N THR A 47 -10.92 -1.16 -18.29
CA THR A 47 -10.16 0.09 -18.29
C THR A 47 -9.22 0.12 -17.08
N MET A 48 -7.93 0.37 -17.28
CA MET A 48 -6.97 0.46 -16.17
C MET A 48 -6.95 1.88 -15.59
N THR A 49 -7.08 1.98 -14.27
CA THR A 49 -6.92 3.23 -13.51
C THR A 49 -5.81 3.07 -12.47
N PHE A 50 -4.85 3.99 -12.51
CA PHE A 50 -3.69 3.97 -11.64
C PHE A 50 -3.92 4.86 -10.43
N LYS A 51 -3.83 4.31 -9.23
CA LYS A 51 -4.06 5.08 -8.00
C LYS A 51 -2.91 4.91 -7.03
N SER A 52 -2.12 5.97 -6.90
CA SER A 52 -1.17 6.06 -5.81
C SER A 52 -1.88 6.59 -4.56
N HIS A 53 -1.78 5.85 -3.46
CA HIS A 53 -2.36 6.23 -2.18
C HIS A 53 -1.31 6.92 -1.27
N THR A 54 -0.16 7.31 -1.83
CA THR A 54 0.81 8.16 -1.14
C THR A 54 0.17 9.52 -0.82
N ASN A 55 0.01 9.83 0.47
CA ASN A 55 -0.62 11.07 0.94
C ASN A 55 0.16 12.37 0.64
N LEU A 56 1.17 12.34 -0.23
CA LEU A 56 2.02 13.51 -0.53
C LEU A 56 1.21 14.73 -0.99
N SER A 57 0.15 14.52 -1.77
CA SER A 57 -0.72 15.63 -2.20
C SER A 57 -1.58 16.20 -1.07
N LYS A 58 -1.88 15.41 -0.03
CA LYS A 58 -2.75 15.84 1.07
C LYS A 58 -2.00 16.50 2.21
N THR A 59 -0.71 16.21 2.38
CA THR A 59 0.07 16.77 3.49
C THR A 59 0.21 18.28 3.35
N ASN A 60 0.39 18.81 2.15
CA ASN A 60 0.52 20.27 1.95
C ASN A 60 -0.80 21.00 2.21
N ASP A 61 -1.93 20.49 1.70
CA ASP A 61 -3.25 21.11 1.89
C ASP A 61 -3.79 20.92 3.32
N SER A 62 -3.55 19.75 3.93
CA SER A 62 -4.02 19.45 5.28
C SER A 62 -3.17 20.16 6.34
N LEU A 63 -1.84 20.25 6.15
CA LEU A 63 -0.97 21.02 7.04
C LEU A 63 -1.26 22.52 6.90
N SER A 64 -1.45 23.02 5.67
CA SER A 64 -1.89 24.39 5.39
C SER A 64 -3.20 24.72 6.12
N LYS A 65 -4.23 23.85 5.99
CA LYS A 65 -5.51 24.02 6.69
C LYS A 65 -5.37 23.94 8.21
N HIS A 66 -4.53 23.06 8.73
CA HIS A 66 -4.37 22.92 10.18
C HIS A 66 -3.61 24.10 10.79
N ILE A 67 -2.60 24.61 10.10
CA ILE A 67 -1.89 25.83 10.48
C ILE A 67 -2.84 27.03 10.43
N HIS A 68 -3.65 27.18 9.36
CA HIS A 68 -4.66 28.24 9.30
C HIS A 68 -5.66 28.17 10.46
N GLN A 69 -6.12 26.97 10.84
CA GLN A 69 -7.03 26.81 11.97
C GLN A 69 -6.39 27.13 13.32
N ILE A 70 -5.09 26.88 13.50
CA ILE A 70 -4.34 27.24 14.72
C ILE A 70 -4.19 28.76 14.84
N PHE A 71 -3.94 29.46 13.72
CA PHE A 71 -3.85 30.92 13.72
C PHE A 71 -5.20 31.60 13.95
N ILE A 72 -6.32 31.02 13.47
CA ILE A 72 -7.66 31.60 13.66
C ILE A 72 -8.20 31.40 15.09
N LYS A 73 -7.72 30.39 15.84
CA LYS A 73 -8.30 30.03 17.15
C LYS A 73 -7.59 30.67 18.36
N LYS A 74 -6.57 31.51 18.15
CA LYS A 74 -5.76 32.07 19.24
C LYS A 74 -6.35 33.30 19.93
N ASP A 75 -7.50 33.81 19.48
CA ASP A 75 -8.09 35.05 20.02
C ASP A 75 -9.30 34.89 20.95
N ASN A 76 -9.69 33.68 21.35
CA ASN A 76 -10.79 33.53 22.32
C ASN A 76 -10.42 32.70 23.54
N LYS A 77 -10.40 33.40 24.68
CA LYS A 77 -10.21 32.91 26.06
C LYS A 77 -11.16 31.76 26.41
N GLY A 78 -10.59 30.73 27.03
CA GLY A 78 -11.21 29.91 28.08
C GLY A 78 -12.34 28.97 27.68
N GLN A 79 -12.05 27.67 27.61
CA GLN A 79 -12.86 26.61 28.24
C GLN A 79 -12.26 25.21 28.01
N THR A 80 -12.54 24.36 28.98
CA THR A 80 -12.13 22.97 29.27
C THR A 80 -12.17 21.98 28.09
N PRO A 81 -11.29 20.95 28.06
CA PRO A 81 -11.24 19.99 26.96
C PRO A 81 -12.38 18.96 27.02
N PRO A 82 -13.06 18.65 25.90
CA PRO A 82 -14.06 17.60 25.86
C PRO A 82 -13.42 16.21 25.74
N ASN A 83 -13.91 15.29 26.57
CA ASN A 83 -13.54 13.89 26.68
C ASN A 83 -14.09 13.09 25.48
N TYR A 84 -13.24 12.79 24.50
CA TYR A 84 -13.59 11.87 23.41
C TYR A 84 -13.19 10.44 23.79
N LYS A 85 -14.15 9.67 24.33
CA LYS A 85 -14.08 8.20 24.33
C LYS A 85 -14.21 7.70 22.88
N SER A 86 -13.10 7.63 22.16
CA SER A 86 -13.10 6.94 20.87
C SER A 86 -12.98 5.44 21.11
N GLN A 87 -14.06 4.71 20.80
CA GLN A 87 -13.97 3.28 20.55
C GLN A 87 -13.10 3.09 19.31
N HIS A 88 -11.80 2.96 19.52
CA HIS A 88 -10.89 2.51 18.49
C HIS A 88 -11.18 1.03 18.21
N ARG A 89 -12.14 0.78 17.29
CA ARG A 89 -12.03 -0.42 16.46
C ARG A 89 -10.62 -0.38 15.89
N ALA A 90 -9.82 -1.40 16.15
CA ALA A 90 -8.45 -1.52 15.69
C ALA A 90 -8.42 -1.70 14.17
N GLN A 91 -8.83 -0.66 13.44
CA GLN A 91 -8.57 -0.52 12.03
C GLN A 91 -7.09 -0.22 11.97
N GLY A 92 -6.29 -1.26 11.74
CA GLY A 92 -4.85 -1.17 11.60
C GLY A 92 -4.51 -0.07 10.61
N LYS A 93 -4.19 1.11 11.12
CA LYS A 93 -3.71 2.28 10.40
C LYS A 93 -2.27 1.97 9.99
N GLY A 94 -2.11 0.91 9.19
CA GLY A 94 -0.85 0.57 8.56
C GLY A 94 -0.44 1.77 7.72
N ASN A 95 0.80 2.22 7.91
CA ASN A 95 1.36 3.39 7.26
C ASN A 95 0.93 3.43 5.77
N GLN A 96 0.02 4.34 5.42
CA GLN A 96 -0.53 4.49 4.06
C GLN A 96 0.54 4.91 3.04
N MET A 97 1.73 5.24 3.55
CA MET A 97 2.79 5.88 2.81
C MET A 97 3.54 4.92 1.87
N ASP A 98 3.46 3.59 2.08
CA ASP A 98 4.28 2.60 1.36
C ASP A 98 3.42 1.70 0.44
N GLN A 99 2.25 2.16 -0.01
CA GLN A 99 1.25 1.33 -0.67
C GLN A 99 0.71 1.97 -1.96
N PHE A 100 0.77 1.22 -3.05
CA PHE A 100 0.31 1.62 -4.39
C PHE A 100 -0.62 0.54 -4.95
N CYS A 101 -1.71 0.94 -5.62
CA CYS A 101 -2.67 -0.02 -6.18
C CYS A 101 -3.18 0.41 -7.57
N ILE A 102 -3.13 -0.52 -8.52
CA ILE A 102 -3.73 -0.36 -9.85
C ILE A 102 -5.08 -1.07 -9.83
N HIS A 103 -6.11 -0.35 -10.26
CA HIS A 103 -7.46 -0.87 -10.35
C HIS A 103 -7.82 -1.07 -11.81
N ARG A 104 -8.57 -2.14 -12.07
CA ARG A 104 -9.30 -2.34 -13.32
C ARG A 104 -10.74 -1.93 -13.08
N THR A 105 -11.26 -1.06 -13.94
CA THR A 105 -12.68 -0.74 -13.99
C THR A 105 -13.36 -1.72 -14.95
N SER A 106 -14.39 -2.41 -14.46
CA SER A 106 -15.25 -3.29 -15.24
C SER A 106 -16.69 -3.13 -14.75
N ASN A 107 -17.62 -2.84 -15.67
CA ASN A 107 -19.04 -2.62 -15.36
C ASN A 107 -19.29 -1.57 -14.25
N GLY A 108 -18.55 -0.46 -14.31
CA GLY A 108 -18.62 0.61 -13.30
C GLY A 108 -17.99 0.27 -11.94
N ARG A 109 -17.44 -0.95 -11.76
CA ARG A 109 -16.79 -1.39 -10.52
C ARG A 109 -15.27 -1.34 -10.65
N ASN A 110 -14.60 -0.76 -9.65
CA ASN A 110 -13.15 -0.76 -9.55
C ASN A 110 -12.67 -2.00 -8.79
N ILE A 111 -11.98 -2.88 -9.50
CA ILE A 111 -11.42 -4.14 -8.99
C ILE A 111 -9.91 -3.95 -8.86
N PRO A 112 -9.31 -4.14 -7.67
CA PRO A 112 -7.87 -4.05 -7.52
C PRO A 112 -7.21 -5.17 -8.33
N ALA A 113 -6.32 -4.80 -9.25
CA ALA A 113 -5.61 -5.75 -10.11
C ALA A 113 -4.19 -5.99 -9.61
N ILE A 114 -3.51 -4.92 -9.18
CA ILE A 114 -2.11 -4.96 -8.73
C ILE A 114 -1.98 -4.13 -7.47
N ALA A 115 -1.18 -4.60 -6.51
CA ALA A 115 -0.77 -3.82 -5.35
C ALA A 115 0.73 -3.96 -5.11
N ILE A 116 1.36 -2.86 -4.69
CA ILE A 116 2.78 -2.79 -4.35
C ILE A 116 2.89 -2.32 -2.91
N LYS A 117 3.79 -2.96 -2.16
CA LYS A 117 4.15 -2.54 -0.82
C LYS A 117 5.66 -2.55 -0.61
N SER A 118 6.21 -1.38 -0.33
CA SER A 118 7.61 -1.25 0.04
C SER A 118 7.82 -1.72 1.49
N LYS A 119 8.91 -2.47 1.71
CA LYS A 119 9.37 -2.87 3.04
C LYS A 119 10.86 -2.60 3.13
N ALA A 120 11.29 -2.01 4.25
CA ALA A 120 12.70 -1.79 4.50
C ALA A 120 13.47 -3.13 4.51
N PRO A 121 14.72 -3.19 4.01
CA PRO A 121 15.49 -4.43 3.89
C PRO A 121 15.66 -5.19 5.22
N HIS A 122 15.75 -4.47 6.35
CA HIS A 122 15.85 -5.09 7.67
C HIS A 122 14.54 -5.76 8.13
N LYS A 123 13.38 -5.34 7.59
CA LYS A 123 12.05 -5.94 7.87
C LYS A 123 11.74 -7.11 6.95
N LEU A 124 12.24 -7.07 5.71
CA LEU A 124 12.04 -8.11 4.71
C LEU A 124 13.30 -8.26 3.86
N ARG A 125 14.13 -9.25 4.20
CA ARG A 125 15.34 -9.57 3.45
C ARG A 125 15.00 -10.43 2.23
N ARG A 126 15.75 -10.24 1.13
CA ARG A 126 15.56 -10.97 -0.13
C ARG A 126 15.59 -12.49 0.05
N ASN A 127 16.48 -13.03 0.88
CA ASN A 127 16.57 -14.47 1.13
C ASN A 127 15.31 -15.05 1.78
N LYS A 128 14.65 -14.31 2.69
CA LYS A 128 13.36 -14.71 3.27
C LYS A 128 12.23 -14.69 2.24
N VAL A 129 12.24 -13.71 1.32
CA VAL A 129 11.26 -13.66 0.22
C VAL A 129 11.45 -14.86 -0.71
N ILE A 130 12.69 -15.12 -1.15
CA ILE A 130 13.01 -16.26 -2.03
C ILE A 130 12.60 -17.58 -1.36
N THR A 131 12.97 -17.76 -0.08
CA THR A 131 12.68 -19.00 0.64
C THR A 131 11.18 -19.17 0.90
N GLY A 132 10.50 -18.10 1.29
CA GLY A 132 9.06 -18.15 1.54
C GLY A 132 8.23 -18.36 0.26
N LEU A 133 8.72 -17.89 -0.89
CA LEU A 133 8.06 -18.05 -2.20
C LEU A 133 8.59 -19.24 -3.01
N ALA A 134 9.44 -20.09 -2.42
CA ALA A 134 10.03 -21.23 -3.13
C ALA A 134 8.98 -22.30 -3.51
N SER A 135 7.87 -22.34 -2.79
CA SER A 135 6.73 -23.21 -3.06
C SER A 135 5.43 -22.49 -2.70
N GLU A 136 4.29 -23.04 -3.11
CA GLU A 136 2.99 -22.57 -2.64
C GLU A 136 2.93 -22.62 -1.11
N ILE A 137 2.47 -21.52 -0.49
CA ILE A 137 2.17 -21.46 0.94
C ILE A 137 0.66 -21.54 1.12
N GLN A 138 0.20 -22.55 1.86
CA GLN A 138 -1.19 -22.69 2.28
C GLN A 138 -1.29 -22.19 3.74
N PRO A 139 -1.83 -20.98 4.02
CA PRO A 139 -1.76 -20.37 5.35
C PRO A 139 -2.30 -21.26 6.47
N GLU A 140 -3.45 -21.91 6.26
CA GLU A 140 -4.12 -22.80 7.22
C GLU A 140 -3.26 -24.02 7.56
N ARG A 141 -2.57 -24.58 6.56
CA ARG A 141 -1.74 -25.77 6.70
C ARG A 141 -0.34 -25.44 7.22
N ASN A 142 0.25 -24.35 6.75
CA ASN A 142 1.68 -24.09 6.88
C ASN A 142 2.03 -23.02 7.92
N VAL A 143 1.08 -22.18 8.34
CA VAL A 143 1.38 -20.98 9.15
C VAL A 143 0.46 -20.82 10.36
N ILE A 144 -0.86 -20.89 10.17
CA ILE A 144 -1.84 -20.61 11.22
C ILE A 144 -1.81 -21.72 12.28
N ASN A 145 -1.61 -21.33 13.54
CA ASN A 145 -1.52 -22.24 14.69
C ASN A 145 -0.48 -23.35 14.49
N LYS A 146 0.63 -23.02 13.81
CA LYS A 146 1.79 -23.90 13.64
C LYS A 146 2.96 -23.33 14.40
N ASP A 147 3.79 -24.22 14.92
CA ASP A 147 5.04 -23.88 15.57
C ASP A 147 6.23 -24.37 14.75
N GLY A 148 7.31 -23.60 14.79
CA GLY A 148 8.54 -23.91 14.08
C GLY A 148 9.55 -22.79 14.25
N ASN A 149 10.83 -23.15 14.25
CA ASN A 149 11.94 -22.21 14.39
C ASN A 149 12.91 -22.27 13.20
N SER A 150 12.63 -23.11 12.20
CA SER A 150 13.47 -23.21 11.02
C SER A 150 13.45 -21.92 10.21
N PHE A 151 14.52 -21.68 9.46
CA PHE A 151 14.60 -20.52 8.59
C PHE A 151 13.49 -20.53 7.52
N THR A 152 13.18 -21.70 6.97
CA THR A 152 12.06 -21.88 6.01
C THR A 152 10.72 -21.56 6.64
N PHE A 153 10.46 -22.06 7.85
CA PHE A 153 9.22 -21.78 8.55
C PHE A 153 9.05 -20.28 8.86
N THR A 154 10.09 -19.64 9.38
CA THR A 154 10.11 -18.19 9.64
C THR A 154 9.90 -17.39 8.35
N SER A 155 10.48 -17.85 7.23
CA SER A 155 10.33 -17.22 5.92
C SER A 155 8.90 -17.37 5.39
N ASN A 156 8.27 -18.53 5.58
CA ASN A 156 6.88 -18.78 5.21
C ASN A 156 5.93 -17.89 6.01
N ILE A 157 6.11 -17.79 7.34
CA ILE A 157 5.31 -16.90 8.19
C ILE A 157 5.43 -15.46 7.70
N LEU A 158 6.66 -14.97 7.54
CA LEU A 158 6.89 -13.57 7.18
C LEU A 158 6.29 -13.23 5.82
N THR A 159 6.53 -14.08 4.82
CA THR A 159 6.00 -13.90 3.47
C THR A 159 4.47 -13.96 3.47
N THR A 160 3.87 -14.93 4.18
CA THR A 160 2.41 -15.02 4.34
C THR A 160 1.84 -13.76 4.98
N ALA A 161 2.42 -13.29 6.09
CA ALA A 161 1.95 -12.10 6.78
C ALA A 161 1.98 -10.86 5.87
N ILE A 162 3.01 -10.72 5.03
CA ILE A 162 3.14 -9.59 4.11
C ILE A 162 2.15 -9.67 2.95
N ILE A 163 1.95 -10.85 2.37
CA ILE A 163 0.96 -11.08 1.30
C ILE A 163 -0.45 -10.85 1.84
N THR A 164 -0.79 -11.39 3.00
CA THR A 164 -2.09 -11.15 3.65
C THR A 164 -2.28 -9.67 3.94
N GLN A 165 -1.24 -8.97 4.38
CA GLN A 165 -1.32 -7.52 4.60
C GLN A 165 -1.57 -6.74 3.29
N LEU A 166 -0.96 -7.17 2.18
CA LEU A 166 -1.18 -6.62 0.84
C LEU A 166 -2.61 -6.91 0.34
N PHE A 167 -3.10 -8.13 0.55
CA PHE A 167 -4.44 -8.53 0.17
C PHE A 167 -5.51 -7.74 0.95
N SER A 168 -5.37 -7.64 2.27
CA SER A 168 -6.25 -6.82 3.11
C SER A 168 -6.29 -5.35 2.65
N TYR A 169 -5.17 -4.82 2.16
CA TYR A 169 -5.13 -3.49 1.56
C TYR A 169 -5.95 -3.43 0.25
N MET A 170 -5.77 -4.37 -0.67
CA MET A 170 -6.56 -4.45 -1.91
C MET A 170 -8.07 -4.50 -1.63
N ILE A 171 -8.50 -5.24 -0.61
CA ILE A 171 -9.92 -5.29 -0.22
C ILE A 171 -10.37 -3.94 0.37
N SER A 172 -9.55 -3.32 1.22
CA SER A 172 -9.87 -2.04 1.84
C SER A 172 -9.98 -0.90 0.83
N THR A 173 -9.14 -0.88 -0.21
CA THR A 173 -9.22 0.14 -1.27
C THR A 173 -10.45 -0.03 -2.15
N ARG A 174 -10.92 -1.26 -2.38
CA ARG A 174 -12.19 -1.54 -3.05
C ARG A 174 -13.37 -0.99 -2.24
N MET A 175 -13.43 -1.28 -0.94
CA MET A 175 -14.52 -0.83 -0.07
C MET A 175 -14.59 0.69 0.07
N SER A 176 -13.44 1.37 0.15
CA SER A 176 -13.36 2.84 0.29
C SER A 176 -13.86 3.63 -0.93
N GLN A 177 -14.09 2.97 -2.07
CA GLN A 177 -14.60 3.60 -3.28
C GLN A 177 -16.11 3.41 -3.47
N SER A 178 -16.69 2.38 -2.84
CA SER A 178 -18.15 2.15 -2.86
C SER A 178 -18.93 3.20 -2.06
N THR A 179 -18.29 3.86 -1.10
CA THR A 179 -18.92 4.85 -0.20
C THR A 179 -18.82 6.30 -0.68
N LYS A 180 -18.20 6.56 -1.83
CA LYS A 180 -18.08 7.93 -2.42
C LYS A 180 -19.04 8.19 -3.59
N GLY A 181 -20.00 7.29 -3.81
CA GLY A 181 -20.96 7.37 -4.91
C GLY A 181 -22.41 7.42 -4.45
N ASN A 182 -22.69 8.14 -3.36
CA ASN A 182 -24.04 8.57 -2.95
C ASN A 182 -24.02 10.07 -2.67
#